data_AF-A0A0D2NBZ4-F1
#
_entry.id   AF-A0A0D2NBZ4-F1
#
_cell.length_a   1.000
_cell.length_b   1.000
_cell.length_c   1.000
_cell.angle_alpha   90.00
_cell.angle_beta   90.00
_cell.angle_gamma   90.00
#
_symmetry.space_group_name_H-M   'P 1'
#
loop_
_entity.id
_entity.type
_entity.pdbx_description
1 polymer ?
#
loop_
_entity_poly.entity_id
_entity_poly.type
_entity_poly.pdbx_seq_one_letter_code
_entity_poly.pdbx_strand_id
1 'polypeptide(L)'
;YIDDVLTTHEMEVICGVYYVYTGQGKQIAKKSWWPLPELWDSQNRQPFWQERSELWFSNRLRELESGQALPLTTTQWRARSKMNAVVRRAILNNTDTSKAFLK
;
A
#
# COMPACT_ATOMS: atom_id res chain seq x y z
N TYR A 1 4.82 1.58 26.76
CA TYR A 1 5.02 2.57 25.69
C TYR A 1 6.05 1.96 24.76
N ILE A 2 5.71 1.68 23.50
CA ILE A 2 6.64 1.06 22.54
C ILE A 2 7.23 2.22 21.74
N ASP A 3 8.55 2.42 21.84
CA ASP A 3 9.30 3.53 21.23
C ASP A 3 9.46 3.38 19.70
N ASP A 4 9.16 2.19 19.16
CA ASP A 4 9.40 1.83 17.76
C ASP A 4 8.21 2.05 16.81
N VAL A 5 7.15 2.75 17.26
CA VAL A 5 5.95 2.95 16.42
C VAL A 5 6.07 4.25 15.64
N LEU A 6 6.24 4.14 14.32
CA LEU A 6 6.17 5.29 13.42
C LEU A 6 4.83 6.03 13.60
N THR A 7 4.90 7.35 13.76
CA THR A 7 3.73 8.21 13.67
C THR A 7 3.20 8.22 12.23
N THR A 8 1.92 8.57 12.06
CA THR A 8 1.32 8.72 10.73
C THR A 8 2.11 9.70 9.86
N HIS A 9 2.63 10.77 10.45
CA HIS A 9 3.41 11.75 9.70
C HIS A 9 4.74 11.17 9.20
N GLU A 10 5.46 10.42 10.04
CA GLU A 10 6.70 9.76 9.62
C GLU A 10 6.45 8.73 8.51
N MET A 11 5.34 7.97 8.59
CA MET A 11 4.93 7.08 7.50
C MET A 11 4.67 7.86 6.21
N GLU A 12 4.00 9.00 6.27
CA GLU A 12 3.75 9.85 5.10
C GLU A 12 5.05 10.37 4.48
N VAL A 13 6.01 10.77 5.30
CA VAL A 13 7.34 11.21 4.86
C VAL A 13 8.08 10.06 4.17
N ILE A 14 8.13 8.88 4.79
CA ILE A 14 8.78 7.68 4.22
C ILE A 14 8.14 7.26 2.90
N CYS A 15 6.81 7.31 2.80
CA CYS A 15 6.09 7.00 1.56
C CYS A 15 6.18 8.11 0.49
N GLY A 16 6.83 9.24 0.81
CA GLY A 16 7.01 10.37 -0.09
C GLY A 16 5.68 11.01 -0.49
N VAL A 17 4.85 11.33 0.51
CA VAL A 17 3.55 11.96 0.31
C VAL A 17 3.69 13.44 -0.06
N TYR A 18 2.95 13.86 -1.07
CA TYR A 18 2.79 15.25 -1.49
C TYR A 18 1.31 15.65 -1.49
N TYR A 19 1.07 16.89 -1.08
CA TYR A 19 -0.22 17.56 -1.17
C TYR A 19 -0.18 18.53 -2.36
N VAL A 20 -0.94 18.22 -3.40
CA VAL A 20 -0.90 18.95 -4.68
C VAL A 20 -2.22 19.66 -4.93
N TYR A 21 -2.19 20.97 -5.19
CA TYR A 21 -3.39 21.71 -5.58
C TYR A 21 -3.91 21.22 -6.93
N THR A 22 -5.21 20.97 -7.02
CA THR A 22 -5.84 20.46 -8.26
C THR A 22 -6.26 21.56 -9.22
N GLY A 23 -6.11 22.83 -8.82
CA GLY A 23 -6.58 23.99 -9.59
C GLY A 23 -8.10 24.22 -9.49
N GLN A 24 -8.84 23.37 -8.78
CA GLN A 24 -10.27 23.54 -8.52
C GLN A 24 -10.51 24.03 -7.09
N GLY A 25 -10.51 25.37 -6.93
CA GLY A 25 -10.73 26.01 -5.64
C GLY A 25 -9.70 25.58 -4.59
N LYS A 26 -10.18 25.12 -3.43
CA LYS A 26 -9.34 24.65 -2.30
C LYS A 26 -9.08 23.14 -2.34
N GLN A 27 -9.42 22.44 -3.42
CA GLN A 27 -9.23 21.00 -3.50
C GLN A 27 -7.73 20.67 -3.62
N ILE A 28 -7.30 19.72 -2.78
CA ILE A 28 -5.93 19.19 -2.75
C ILE A 28 -5.99 17.69 -3.00
N ALA A 29 -5.11 17.20 -3.86
CA ALA A 29 -4.89 15.78 -4.07
C ALA A 29 -3.69 15.31 -3.25
N LYS A 30 -3.88 14.24 -2.47
CA LYS A 30 -2.80 13.52 -1.80
C LYS A 30 -2.21 12.49 -2.76
N LYS A 31 -0.91 12.60 -3.05
CA LYS A 31 -0.16 11.68 -3.91
C LYS A 31 1.05 11.13 -3.17
N SER A 32 1.53 9.95 -3.52
CA SER A 32 2.71 9.35 -2.88
C SER A 32 3.54 8.51 -3.86
N TRP A 33 4.83 8.36 -3.57
CA TRP A 33 5.74 7.54 -4.38
C TRP A 33 5.60 6.03 -4.11
N TRP A 34 5.21 5.70 -2.87
CA TRP A 34 4.87 4.36 -2.42
C TRP A 34 3.47 4.35 -1.78
N PRO A 35 2.74 3.22 -1.79
CA PRO A 35 1.46 3.11 -1.11
C PRO A 35 1.64 3.25 0.39
N LEU A 36 0.73 3.95 1.05
CA LEU A 36 0.70 4.03 2.52
C LEU A 36 0.47 2.65 3.13
N PRO A 37 1.03 2.35 4.33
CA PRO A 37 0.92 1.04 4.97
C PRO A 37 -0.53 0.56 5.12
N GLU A 38 -1.42 1.42 5.58
CA GLU A 38 -2.85 1.11 5.73
C GLU A 38 -3.49 0.65 4.40
N LEU A 39 -3.12 1.32 3.30
CA LEU A 39 -3.62 0.96 1.99
C LEU A 39 -3.04 -0.38 1.54
N TRP A 40 -1.72 -0.57 1.67
CA TRP A 40 -1.03 -1.81 1.32
C TRP A 40 -1.63 -3.01 2.04
N ASP A 41 -1.79 -2.90 3.35
CA ASP A 41 -2.34 -3.95 4.21
C ASP A 41 -3.78 -4.27 3.83
N SER A 42 -4.60 -3.27 3.53
CA SER A 42 -5.99 -3.48 3.10
C SER A 42 -6.10 -4.27 1.79
N GLN A 43 -5.15 -4.09 0.87
CA GLN A 43 -5.21 -4.66 -0.49
C GLN A 43 -4.52 -6.02 -0.59
N ASN A 44 -3.34 -6.17 0.02
CA ASN A 44 -2.54 -7.38 -0.08
C ASN A 44 -2.85 -8.37 1.03
N ARG A 45 -3.17 -7.92 2.26
CA ARG A 45 -3.53 -8.77 3.43
C ARG A 45 -2.66 -10.02 3.56
N GLN A 46 -1.36 -9.89 3.31
CA GLN A 46 -0.44 -11.00 3.38
C GLN A 46 0.27 -10.97 4.75
N PRO A 47 0.43 -12.12 5.42
CA PRO A 47 0.99 -12.17 6.76
C PRO A 47 2.50 -11.85 6.81
N PHE A 48 3.18 -11.93 5.68
CA PHE A 48 4.60 -11.62 5.53
C PHE A 48 4.90 -11.25 4.08
N TRP A 49 6.11 -10.75 3.82
CA TRP A 49 6.59 -10.42 2.49
C TRP A 49 6.76 -11.68 1.63
N GLN A 50 5.95 -11.82 0.58
CA GLN A 50 6.00 -12.98 -0.33
C GLN A 50 6.67 -12.61 -1.64
N GLU A 51 6.99 -13.61 -2.47
CA GLU A 51 7.54 -13.42 -3.82
C GLU A 51 6.72 -12.43 -4.66
N ARG A 52 5.39 -12.46 -4.55
CA ARG A 52 4.51 -11.50 -5.23
C ARG A 52 4.73 -10.06 -4.75
N SER A 53 4.94 -9.86 -3.45
CA SER A 53 5.24 -8.55 -2.86
C SER A 53 6.57 -8.02 -3.40
N GLU A 54 7.59 -8.88 -3.44
CA GLU A 54 8.90 -8.56 -4.00
C GLU A 54 8.82 -8.20 -5.49
N LEU A 55 8.12 -9.02 -6.29
CA LEU A 55 7.92 -8.76 -7.71
C LEU A 55 7.19 -7.42 -7.94
N TRP A 56 6.17 -7.13 -7.14
CA TRP A 56 5.46 -5.85 -7.22
C TRP A 56 6.37 -4.67 -6.89
N PHE A 57 7.17 -4.78 -5.81
CA PHE A 57 8.10 -3.75 -5.36
C PHE A 57 9.20 -3.50 -6.40
N SER A 58 9.87 -4.56 -6.84
CA SER A 58 10.93 -4.54 -7.85
C SER A 58 10.44 -3.92 -9.17
N ASN A 59 9.23 -4.25 -9.61
CA ASN A 59 8.65 -3.64 -10.82
C ASN A 59 8.40 -2.14 -10.65
N ARG A 60 7.90 -1.71 -9.49
CA ARG A 60 7.71 -0.29 -9.21
C ARG A 60 9.05 0.44 -9.11
N LEU A 61 10.05 -0.15 -8.45
CA LEU A 61 11.39 0.43 -8.32
C LEU A 61 12.00 0.68 -9.70
N ARG A 62 11.91 -0.28 -10.62
CA ARG A 62 12.38 -0.13 -12.01
C ARG A 62 11.72 1.04 -12.75
N GLU A 63 10.43 1.30 -12.51
CA GLU A 63 9.74 2.45 -13.11
C GLU A 63 10.21 3.79 -12.52
N LEU A 64 10.58 3.80 -11.24
CA LEU A 64 11.14 4.99 -10.59
C LEU A 64 12.55 5.27 -11.13
N GLU A 65 13.37 4.24 -11.25
CA GLU A 65 14.73 4.33 -11.78
C GLU A 65 14.76 4.75 -13.27
N SER A 66 13.73 4.40 -14.05
CA SER A 66 13.63 4.86 -15.44
C SER A 66 13.21 6.32 -15.58
N GLY A 67 12.85 6.99 -14.48
CA GLY A 67 12.41 8.39 -14.46
C GLY A 67 11.01 8.63 -15.07
N GLN A 68 10.30 7.59 -15.47
CA GLN A 68 8.97 7.70 -16.09
C GLN A 68 7.81 7.65 -15.08
N ALA A 69 8.09 7.21 -13.85
CA ALA A 69 7.08 7.12 -12.81
C ALA A 69 6.71 8.49 -12.21
N LEU A 70 5.43 8.62 -11.85
CA LEU A 70 4.89 9.75 -11.07
C LEU A 70 4.34 9.26 -9.72
N PRO A 71 4.23 10.15 -8.72
CA PRO A 71 3.54 9.83 -7.48
C PRO A 71 2.04 9.66 -7.77
N LEU A 72 1.44 8.65 -7.13
CA LEU A 72 0.08 8.21 -7.42
C LEU A 72 -0.88 8.60 -6.29
N THR A 73 -2.14 8.80 -6.65
CA THR A 73 -3.24 8.97 -5.68
C THR A 73 -3.61 7.65 -5.01
N THR A 74 -4.33 7.71 -3.89
CA THR A 74 -4.88 6.53 -3.21
C THR A 74 -5.69 5.63 -4.15
N THR A 75 -6.48 6.22 -5.05
CA THR A 75 -7.31 5.46 -6.00
C THR A 75 -6.46 4.73 -7.05
N GLN A 76 -5.40 5.37 -7.56
CA GLN A 76 -4.47 4.76 -8.51
C GLN A 76 -3.69 3.61 -7.84
N TRP A 77 -3.25 3.79 -6.60
CA TRP A 77 -2.64 2.71 -5.83
C TRP A 77 -3.58 1.53 -5.61
N ARG A 78 -4.86 1.77 -5.26
CA ARG A 78 -5.87 0.71 -5.15
C ARG A 78 -6.00 -0.10 -6.43
N ALA A 79 -6.08 0.57 -7.57
CA ALA A 79 -6.18 -0.12 -8.86
C ALA A 79 -4.94 -0.97 -9.16
N ARG A 80 -3.75 -0.42 -8.88
CA ARG A 80 -2.45 -1.05 -9.17
C ARG A 80 -2.09 -2.21 -8.26
N SER A 81 -2.43 -2.13 -6.98
CA SER A 81 -2.07 -3.13 -5.96
C SER A 81 -3.19 -4.11 -5.67
N LYS A 82 -4.26 -4.13 -6.49
CA LYS A 82 -5.43 -4.97 -6.27
C LYS A 82 -5.08 -6.45 -6.42
N MET A 83 -5.14 -7.19 -5.32
CA MET A 83 -5.05 -8.65 -5.37
C MET A 83 -6.33 -9.27 -5.96
N ASN A 84 -6.16 -10.40 -6.66
CA ASN A 84 -7.28 -11.20 -7.18
C ASN A 84 -8.29 -11.49 -6.06
N ALA A 85 -9.57 -11.26 -6.34
CA ALA A 85 -10.62 -11.30 -5.33
C ALA A 85 -10.91 -12.71 -4.79
N VAL A 86 -10.67 -13.75 -5.58
CA VAL A 86 -10.79 -15.14 -5.11
C VAL A 86 -9.65 -15.44 -4.14
N VAL A 87 -8.41 -15.15 -4.52
CA VAL A 87 -7.22 -15.38 -3.69
C VAL A 87 -7.32 -14.64 -2.35
N ARG A 88 -7.72 -13.36 -2.37
CA ARG A 88 -7.91 -12.56 -1.15
C ARG A 88 -8.95 -13.14 -0.21
N ARG A 89 -10.07 -13.62 -0.74
CA ARG A 89 -11.12 -14.26 0.09
C ARG A 89 -10.62 -15.57 0.68
N ALA A 90 -9.88 -16.37 -0.09
CA ALA A 90 -9.28 -17.61 0.41
C ALA A 90 -8.30 -17.34 1.56
N ILE A 91 -7.43 -16.33 1.45
CA ILE A 91 -6.49 -15.94 2.52
C ILE A 91 -7.24 -15.50 3.79
N LEU A 92 -8.28 -14.68 3.65
CA LEU A 92 -9.12 -14.25 4.78
C LEU A 92 -9.75 -15.47 5.47
N ASN A 93 -10.42 -16.33 4.71
CA ASN A 93 -11.08 -17.52 5.23
C ASN A 93 -10.10 -18.49 5.93
N ASN A 94 -8.91 -18.69 5.35
CA ASN A 94 -7.88 -19.53 5.95
C ASN A 94 -7.34 -18.92 7.25
N THR A 95 -7.17 -17.60 7.29
CA THR A 95 -6.71 -16.89 8.50
C THR A 95 -7.75 -17.00 9.62
N ASP A 96 -9.03 -16.81 9.30
CA ASP A 96 -10.10 -16.87 10.29
C ASP A 96 -10.30 -18.31 10.81
N THR A 97 -10.32 -19.30 9.90
CA THR A 97 -10.40 -20.73 10.26
C THR A 97 -9.21 -21.16 11.11
N SER A 98 -7.98 -20.77 10.75
CA SER A 98 -6.77 -21.09 11.50
C SER A 98 -6.81 -20.52 12.92
N LYS A 99 -7.23 -19.25 13.07
CA LYS A 99 -7.41 -18.63 14.39
C LYS A 99 -8.48 -19.32 15.23
N ALA A 100 -9.55 -19.82 14.61
CA ALA A 100 -10.60 -20.56 15.31
C ALA A 100 -10.11 -21.95 15.76
N PHE A 101 -9.28 -22.61 14.95
CA PHE A 101 -8.71 -23.92 15.27
C PHE A 101 -7.70 -23.89 16.42
N LEU A 102 -6.93 -22.79 16.55
CA LEU A 102 -5.94 -22.61 17.60
C LEU A 102 -6.51 -22.14 18.95
N LYS A 103 -7.83 -21.97 19.05
CA LYS A 103 -8.56 -21.65 20.29
C LYS A 103 -9.22 -22.90 20.84
#